data_AF-Q2JR21-F1
#
_entry.id   AF-Q2JR21-F1
#
_cell.length_a   1.000
_cell.length_b   1.000
_cell.length_c   1.000
_cell.angle_alpha   90.00
_cell.angle_beta   90.00
_cell.angle_gamma   90.00
#
_symmetry.space_group_name_H-M   'P 1'
#
loop_
_entity.id
_entity.type
_entity.pdbx_description
1 polymer ?
#
loop_
_entity_poly.entity_id
_entity_poly.type
_entity_poly.pdbx_seq_one_letter_code
_entity_poly.pdbx_strand_id
1 'polypeptide(L)'
;MPSRRSKSVSDSRPEIGGGRLLALKNQIEAILYLKGQPLALSTLAQLAHCSREEAYDALLELMEDYAHRDSALEVLQVEEGFALQLREPFLELANQLLPPEIGVGATRTLATIVLRGPLSQADLVELRGQGAYQHVAELVEKGFVTRYRKEGSRSPWLRVTDKFHRYFTVERLAETAAASFPEA
;
A
#
# COMPACT_ATOMS: atom_id res chain seq x y z
N MET A 1 51.75 -15.07 -29.59
CA MET A 1 50.76 -16.18 -29.53
C MET A 1 51.16 -17.12 -28.40
N PRO A 2 50.26 -17.59 -27.52
CA PRO A 2 48.81 -17.66 -27.66
C PRO A 2 48.01 -16.85 -26.61
N SER A 3 46.80 -16.54 -27.05
CA SER A 3 45.68 -15.92 -26.34
C SER A 3 45.10 -16.84 -25.25
N ARG A 4 44.70 -16.28 -24.10
CA ARG A 4 43.82 -16.96 -23.15
C ARG A 4 42.53 -16.16 -23.00
N ARG A 5 41.49 -16.74 -23.62
CA ARG A 5 40.10 -16.31 -23.65
C ARG A 5 39.54 -16.04 -22.26
N SER A 6 38.86 -14.90 -22.16
CA SER A 6 37.82 -14.56 -21.22
C SER A 6 36.77 -15.68 -21.11
N LYS A 7 36.57 -16.21 -19.90
CA LYS A 7 35.36 -16.97 -19.57
C LYS A 7 34.29 -15.95 -19.18
N SER A 8 33.32 -15.80 -20.07
CA SER A 8 32.01 -15.20 -19.80
C SER A 8 31.34 -15.94 -18.65
N VAL A 9 31.11 -15.26 -17.54
CA VAL A 9 30.28 -15.73 -16.44
C VAL A 9 28.83 -15.70 -16.93
N SER A 10 28.24 -16.88 -16.97
CA SER A 10 26.87 -17.16 -17.37
C SER A 10 25.89 -16.51 -16.39
N ASP A 11 25.12 -15.56 -16.89
CA ASP A 11 23.98 -14.97 -16.18
C ASP A 11 22.87 -16.03 -16.11
N SER A 12 22.65 -16.56 -14.89
CA SER A 12 21.82 -17.73 -14.65
C SER A 12 20.42 -17.27 -14.28
N ARG A 13 19.51 -17.22 -15.25
CA ARG A 13 18.08 -16.98 -14.98
C ARG A 13 17.55 -18.08 -14.06
N PRO A 14 16.78 -17.74 -13.00
CA PRO A 14 16.13 -18.77 -12.20
C PRO A 14 15.04 -19.44 -13.04
N GLU A 15 15.25 -20.71 -13.37
CA GLU A 15 14.23 -21.53 -14.04
C GLU A 15 13.14 -21.91 -13.02
N ILE A 16 11.99 -21.26 -13.12
CA ILE A 16 10.77 -21.69 -12.45
C ILE A 16 10.18 -22.82 -13.30
N GLY A 17 10.20 -24.03 -12.77
CA GLY A 17 9.89 -25.26 -13.49
C GLY A 17 8.46 -25.36 -14.04
N GLY A 18 8.38 -25.83 -15.30
CA GLY A 18 7.35 -26.75 -15.79
C GLY A 18 5.97 -26.19 -16.18
N GLY A 19 5.81 -25.79 -17.45
CA GLY A 19 4.52 -25.82 -18.15
C GLY A 19 4.11 -24.53 -18.86
N ARG A 20 4.42 -24.43 -20.16
CA ARG A 20 4.26 -23.25 -21.04
C ARG A 20 5.08 -22.03 -20.56
N LEU A 21 5.78 -21.39 -21.49
CA LEU A 21 6.32 -20.05 -21.27
C LEU A 21 5.13 -19.17 -20.85
N LEU A 22 5.04 -18.78 -19.58
CA LEU A 22 4.00 -17.86 -19.14
C LEU A 22 4.21 -16.56 -19.91
N ALA A 23 3.15 -16.05 -20.56
CA ALA A 23 3.23 -14.75 -21.21
C ALA A 23 3.62 -13.71 -20.17
N LEU A 24 4.54 -12.80 -20.51
CA LEU A 24 5.05 -11.78 -19.58
C LEU A 24 3.92 -10.98 -18.93
N LYS A 25 2.85 -10.72 -19.70
CA LYS A 25 1.58 -10.16 -19.22
C LYS A 25 1.03 -10.89 -17.98
N ASN A 26 0.93 -12.22 -18.02
CA ASN A 26 0.38 -13.02 -16.92
C ASN A 26 1.28 -12.95 -15.68
N GLN A 27 2.60 -12.84 -15.89
CA GLN A 27 3.54 -12.65 -14.79
C GLN A 27 3.37 -11.27 -14.14
N ILE A 28 3.19 -10.21 -14.94
CA ILE A 28 2.89 -8.85 -14.45
C ILE A 28 1.56 -8.82 -13.69
N GLU A 29 0.52 -9.45 -14.22
CA GLU A 29 -0.78 -9.60 -13.54
C GLU A 29 -0.64 -10.27 -12.17
N ALA A 30 0.11 -11.38 -12.11
CA ALA A 30 0.37 -12.09 -10.86
C ALA A 30 1.15 -11.21 -9.85
N ILE A 31 2.13 -10.43 -10.32
CA ILE A 31 2.88 -9.50 -9.46
C ILE A 31 1.96 -8.44 -8.88
N LEU A 32 1.13 -7.79 -9.71
CA LEU A 32 0.17 -6.77 -9.26
C LEU A 32 -0.82 -7.34 -8.25
N TYR A 33 -1.38 -8.52 -8.52
CA TYR A 33 -2.30 -9.21 -7.62
C TYR A 33 -1.66 -9.51 -6.25
N LEU A 34 -0.45 -10.07 -6.23
CA LEU A 34 0.24 -10.45 -4.99
C LEU A 34 0.70 -9.24 -4.18
N LYS A 35 1.05 -8.13 -4.84
CA LYS A 35 1.51 -6.92 -4.16
C LYS A 35 0.36 -6.10 -3.59
N GLY A 36 -0.81 -6.10 -4.24
CA GLY A 36 -2.02 -5.45 -3.74
C GLY A 36 -1.88 -3.94 -3.54
N GLN A 37 -0.91 -3.30 -4.20
CA GLN A 37 -0.62 -1.87 -4.12
C GLN A 37 -0.05 -1.37 -5.46
N PRO A 38 -0.11 -0.06 -5.75
CA PRO A 38 0.51 0.49 -6.95
C PRO A 38 2.02 0.22 -7.01
N LEU A 39 2.51 -0.15 -8.20
CA LEU A 39 3.93 -0.39 -8.45
C LEU A 39 4.44 0.45 -9.60
N ALA A 40 5.60 1.07 -9.41
CA ALA A 40 6.33 1.72 -10.49
C ALA A 40 6.72 0.70 -11.57
N LEU A 41 6.75 1.15 -12.83
CA LEU A 41 7.13 0.32 -13.97
C LEU A 41 8.53 -0.31 -13.82
N SER A 42 9.48 0.41 -13.21
CA SER A 42 10.81 -0.12 -12.91
C SER A 42 10.77 -1.31 -11.95
N THR A 43 9.88 -1.26 -10.95
CA THR A 43 9.69 -2.35 -9.98
C THR A 43 9.03 -3.55 -10.64
N LEU A 44 8.05 -3.32 -11.52
CA LEU A 44 7.45 -4.39 -12.34
C LEU A 44 8.50 -5.10 -13.20
N ALA A 45 9.33 -4.35 -13.93
CA ALA A 45 10.39 -4.89 -14.76
C ALA A 45 11.41 -5.71 -13.95
N GLN A 46 11.80 -5.20 -12.78
CA GLN A 46 12.71 -5.89 -11.88
C GLN A 46 12.12 -7.22 -11.36
N LEU A 47 10.87 -7.21 -10.90
CA LEU A 47 10.20 -8.40 -10.38
C LEU A 47 9.86 -9.42 -11.47
N ALA A 48 9.60 -8.95 -12.69
CA ALA A 48 9.34 -9.79 -13.84
C ALA A 48 10.63 -10.30 -14.54
N HIS A 49 11.81 -9.81 -14.13
CA HIS A 49 13.11 -10.13 -14.73
C HIS A 49 13.18 -9.84 -16.23
N CYS A 50 12.60 -8.70 -16.65
CA CYS A 50 12.59 -8.23 -18.04
C CYS A 50 13.09 -6.78 -18.14
N SER A 51 13.23 -6.29 -19.37
CA SER A 51 13.50 -4.88 -19.62
C SER A 51 12.28 -4.00 -19.31
N ARG A 52 12.53 -2.70 -19.09
CA ARG A 52 11.46 -1.73 -18.85
C ARG A 52 10.49 -1.61 -20.04
N GLU A 53 11.01 -1.78 -21.26
CA GLU A 53 10.24 -1.74 -22.50
C GLU A 53 9.31 -2.96 -22.60
N GLU A 54 9.85 -4.18 -22.43
CA GLU A 54 9.05 -5.41 -22.40
C GLU A 54 7.97 -5.38 -21.30
N ALA A 55 8.31 -4.85 -20.11
CA ALA A 55 7.34 -4.69 -19.02
C ALA A 55 6.21 -3.72 -19.40
N TYR A 56 6.53 -2.63 -20.10
CA TYR A 56 5.55 -1.64 -20.52
C TYR A 56 4.62 -2.20 -21.58
N ASP A 57 5.15 -2.88 -22.59
CA ASP A 57 4.35 -3.49 -23.65
C ASP A 57 3.41 -4.56 -23.09
N ALA A 58 3.90 -5.43 -22.21
CA ALA A 58 3.09 -6.45 -21.56
C ALA A 58 2.03 -5.85 -20.61
N LEU A 59 2.32 -4.70 -20.00
CA LEU A 59 1.37 -3.98 -19.16
C LEU A 59 0.27 -3.30 -20.00
N LEU A 60 0.61 -2.72 -21.15
CA LEU A 60 -0.38 -2.19 -22.09
C LEU A 60 -1.30 -3.31 -22.60
N GLU A 61 -0.74 -4.47 -22.98
CA GLU A 61 -1.52 -5.64 -23.37
C GLU A 61 -2.48 -6.07 -22.23
N LEU A 62 -2.00 -6.07 -20.97
CA LEU A 62 -2.82 -6.37 -19.81
C LEU A 62 -3.98 -5.39 -19.63
N MET A 63 -3.69 -4.09 -19.77
CA MET A 63 -4.69 -3.03 -19.64
C MET A 63 -5.75 -3.14 -20.73
N GLU A 64 -5.37 -3.44 -21.97
CA GLU A 64 -6.29 -3.66 -23.08
C GLU A 64 -7.18 -4.88 -22.84
N ASP A 65 -6.61 -6.00 -22.39
CA ASP A 65 -7.38 -7.21 -22.06
C ASP A 65 -8.42 -6.93 -20.98
N TYR A 66 -8.03 -6.24 -19.91
CA TYR A 66 -8.95 -5.85 -18.84
C TYR A 66 -9.99 -4.85 -19.33
N ALA A 67 -9.65 -3.93 -20.22
CA ALA A 67 -10.60 -2.96 -20.78
C ALA A 67 -11.70 -3.62 -21.64
N HIS A 68 -11.36 -4.65 -22.42
CA HIS A 68 -12.30 -5.35 -23.30
C HIS A 68 -13.07 -6.48 -22.58
N ARG A 69 -12.59 -6.92 -21.41
CA ARG A 69 -13.24 -7.95 -20.62
C ARG A 69 -14.33 -7.35 -19.72
N ASP A 70 -15.48 -8.00 -19.69
CA ASP A 70 -16.49 -7.79 -18.65
C ASP A 70 -16.01 -8.47 -17.35
N SER A 71 -15.21 -7.75 -16.57
CA SER A 71 -14.54 -8.22 -15.35
C SER A 71 -14.75 -7.23 -14.19
N ALA A 72 -14.74 -7.73 -12.96
CA ALA A 72 -14.80 -6.90 -11.77
C ALA A 72 -13.51 -6.11 -11.50
N LEU A 73 -12.41 -6.47 -12.16
CA LEU A 73 -11.10 -5.86 -11.98
C LEU A 73 -10.72 -5.00 -13.18
N GLU A 74 -9.77 -4.10 -12.95
CA GLU A 74 -9.11 -3.26 -13.95
C GLU A 74 -7.64 -3.04 -13.58
N VAL A 75 -6.81 -2.76 -14.57
CA VAL A 75 -5.45 -2.24 -14.34
C VAL A 75 -5.47 -0.75 -14.62
N LEU A 76 -5.15 0.04 -13.59
CA LEU A 76 -5.19 1.50 -13.65
C LEU A 76 -3.80 2.09 -13.39
N GLN A 77 -3.49 3.18 -14.09
CA GLN A 77 -2.34 4.02 -13.79
C GLN A 77 -2.73 5.13 -12.81
N VAL A 78 -1.99 5.23 -11.71
CA VAL A 78 -2.08 6.27 -10.67
C VAL A 78 -0.73 7.00 -10.56
N GLU A 79 -0.63 8.01 -9.70
CA GLU A 79 0.60 8.80 -9.53
C GLU A 79 1.78 7.94 -9.09
N GLU A 80 1.53 6.95 -8.22
CA GLU A 80 2.52 6.04 -7.65
C GLU A 80 2.94 4.90 -8.60
N GLY A 81 2.20 4.69 -9.71
CA GLY A 81 2.48 3.63 -10.67
C GLY A 81 1.24 2.93 -11.19
N PHE A 82 1.26 1.60 -11.26
CA PHE A 82 0.18 0.79 -11.81
C PHE A 82 -0.36 -0.19 -10.79
N ALA A 83 -1.69 -0.36 -10.75
CA ALA A 83 -2.37 -1.24 -9.80
C ALA A 83 -3.42 -2.10 -10.50
N LEU A 84 -3.53 -3.36 -10.08
CA LEU A 84 -4.70 -4.20 -10.35
C LEU A 84 -5.70 -3.98 -9.22
N GLN A 85 -6.86 -3.42 -9.54
CA GLN A 85 -7.85 -3.01 -8.55
C GLN A 85 -9.28 -3.39 -8.94
N LEU A 86 -10.18 -3.26 -7.97
CA LEU A 86 -11.61 -3.48 -8.17
C LEU A 86 -12.23 -2.24 -8.84
N ARG A 87 -13.10 -2.47 -9.84
CA ARG A 87 -13.83 -1.38 -10.51
C ARG A 87 -14.82 -0.71 -9.56
N GLU A 88 -15.07 0.57 -9.81
CA GLU A 88 -15.96 1.42 -9.00
C GLU A 88 -17.32 0.79 -8.64
N PRO A 89 -18.04 0.12 -9.57
CA PRO A 89 -19.36 -0.47 -9.26
C PRO A 89 -19.34 -1.54 -8.17
N PHE A 90 -18.18 -2.17 -7.90
CA PHE A 90 -18.05 -3.22 -6.90
C PHE A 90 -17.49 -2.71 -5.56
N LEU A 91 -17.14 -1.43 -5.44
CA LEU A 91 -16.62 -0.87 -4.18
C LEU A 91 -17.65 -0.93 -3.04
N GLU A 92 -18.94 -0.79 -3.35
CA GLU A 92 -19.99 -0.94 -2.33
C GLU A 92 -20.06 -2.38 -1.81
N LEU A 93 -19.98 -3.37 -2.70
CA LEU A 93 -19.92 -4.78 -2.33
C LEU A 93 -18.70 -5.07 -1.45
N ALA A 94 -17.53 -4.53 -1.81
CA ALA A 94 -16.32 -4.65 -1.00
C ALA A 94 -16.52 -4.09 0.42
N ASN A 95 -17.12 -2.91 0.56
CA ASN A 95 -17.39 -2.31 1.87
C ASN A 95 -18.37 -3.13 2.73
N GLN A 96 -19.32 -3.83 2.12
CA GLN A 96 -20.25 -4.70 2.86
C GLN A 96 -19.58 -5.98 3.35
N LEU A 97 -18.71 -6.58 2.54
CA LEU A 97 -18.03 -7.84 2.86
C LEU A 97 -16.78 -7.64 3.74
N LEU A 98 -16.10 -6.51 3.55
CA LEU A 98 -14.85 -6.14 4.21
C LEU A 98 -14.99 -4.70 4.75
N PRO A 99 -15.83 -4.49 5.79
CA PRO A 99 -16.02 -3.17 6.34
C PRO A 99 -14.69 -2.63 6.89
N PRO A 100 -14.40 -1.32 6.69
CA PRO A 100 -13.15 -0.74 7.15
C PRO A 100 -13.04 -0.85 8.67
N GLU A 101 -11.84 -1.18 9.17
CA GLU A 101 -11.62 -1.31 10.61
C GLU A 101 -11.89 0.00 11.35
N ILE A 102 -11.82 1.16 10.71
CA ILE A 102 -12.15 2.47 11.30
C ILE A 102 -13.08 3.23 10.36
N GLY A 103 -14.18 3.80 10.87
CA GLY A 103 -15.10 4.61 10.06
C GLY A 103 -14.44 5.88 9.52
N VAL A 104 -14.86 6.37 8.35
CA VAL A 104 -14.27 7.55 7.68
C VAL A 104 -14.20 8.78 8.59
N GLY A 105 -15.25 9.03 9.40
CA GLY A 105 -15.27 10.10 10.37
C GLY A 105 -14.20 9.96 11.45
N ALA A 106 -14.05 8.75 12.00
CA ALA A 106 -13.05 8.41 12.98
C ALA A 106 -11.63 8.46 12.40
N THR A 107 -11.41 8.01 11.17
CA THR A 107 -10.12 8.12 10.48
C THR A 107 -9.68 9.58 10.31
N ARG A 108 -10.59 10.48 9.94
CA ARG A 108 -10.28 11.92 9.86
C ARG A 108 -9.99 12.54 11.23
N THR A 109 -10.68 12.10 12.29
CA THR A 109 -10.37 12.53 13.66
C THR A 109 -9.00 11.99 14.11
N LEU A 110 -8.68 10.73 13.80
CA LEU A 110 -7.38 10.13 14.07
C LEU A 110 -6.25 10.90 13.38
N ALA A 111 -6.41 11.25 12.10
CA ALA A 111 -5.44 12.07 11.37
C ALA A 111 -5.18 13.42 12.06
N THR A 112 -6.22 14.04 12.62
CA THR A 112 -6.08 15.30 13.38
C THR A 112 -5.24 15.10 14.65
N ILE A 113 -5.46 14.01 15.38
CA ILE A 113 -4.66 13.65 16.57
C ILE A 113 -3.19 13.41 16.19
N VAL A 114 -2.93 12.77 15.05
CA VAL A 114 -1.56 12.50 14.58
C VAL A 114 -0.85 13.79 14.16
N LEU A 115 -1.52 14.65 13.40
CA LEU A 115 -0.90 15.85 12.82
C LEU A 115 -0.79 17.02 13.80
N ARG A 116 -1.67 17.10 14.80
CA ARG A 116 -1.74 18.22 15.75
C ARG A 116 -1.47 17.83 17.21
N GLY A 117 -1.41 16.53 17.51
CA GLY A 117 -1.27 16.04 18.88
C GLY A 117 0.16 16.07 19.41
N PRO A 118 0.32 15.85 20.74
CA PRO A 118 -0.72 15.57 21.73
C PRO A 118 -1.59 16.80 22.04
N LEU A 119 -2.91 16.62 22.17
CA LEU A 119 -3.89 17.70 22.44
C LEU A 119 -4.98 17.23 23.41
N SER A 120 -5.71 18.17 24.03
CA SER A 120 -6.85 17.80 24.88
C SER A 120 -8.04 17.36 24.02
N GLN A 121 -8.90 16.50 24.58
CA GLN A 121 -10.12 16.06 23.89
C GLN A 121 -11.08 17.25 23.68
N ALA A 122 -11.05 18.26 24.54
CA ALA A 122 -11.84 19.48 24.34
C ALA A 122 -11.34 20.25 23.11
N ASP A 123 -10.02 20.48 23.00
CA ASP A 123 -9.43 21.16 21.83
C ASP A 123 -9.71 20.40 20.54
N LEU A 124 -9.65 19.06 20.58
CA LEU A 124 -9.98 18.24 19.42
C LEU A 124 -11.45 18.42 18.99
N VAL A 125 -12.37 18.50 19.94
CA VAL A 125 -13.80 18.73 19.68
C VAL A 125 -14.02 20.13 19.11
N GLU A 126 -13.30 21.14 19.58
CA GLU A 126 -13.34 22.49 19.00
C GLU A 126 -12.88 22.48 17.53
N LEU A 127 -11.85 21.70 17.20
CA LEU A 127 -11.32 21.58 15.84
C LEU A 127 -12.20 20.74 14.89
N ARG A 128 -12.87 19.70 15.40
CA ARG A 128 -13.56 18.69 14.59
C ARG A 128 -15.08 18.68 14.72
N GLY A 129 -15.61 19.44 15.67
CA GLY A 129 -17.03 19.45 16.04
C GLY A 129 -17.43 18.32 16.98
N GLN A 130 -18.70 18.32 17.38
CA GLN A 130 -19.27 17.44 18.40
C GLN A 130 -19.13 15.94 18.09
N GLY A 131 -19.12 15.55 16.80
CA GLY A 131 -18.93 14.17 16.38
C GLY A 131 -17.58 13.56 16.81
N ALA A 132 -16.60 14.40 17.16
CA ALA A 132 -15.31 13.94 17.66
C ALA A 132 -15.44 13.12 18.95
N TYR A 133 -16.46 13.33 19.79
CA TYR A 133 -16.67 12.50 20.98
C TYR A 133 -16.88 11.03 20.63
N GLN A 134 -17.77 10.75 19.68
CA GLN A 134 -18.06 9.39 19.21
C GLN A 134 -16.85 8.77 18.53
N HIS A 135 -16.16 9.55 17.68
CA HIS A 135 -14.95 9.10 17.00
C HIS A 135 -13.83 8.73 17.99
N VAL A 136 -13.61 9.55 19.03
CA VAL A 136 -12.57 9.24 20.04
C VAL A 136 -12.98 8.01 20.86
N ALA A 137 -14.26 7.80 21.14
CA ALA A 137 -14.72 6.56 21.78
C ALA A 137 -14.39 5.33 20.93
N GLU A 138 -14.74 5.34 19.65
CA GLU A 138 -14.41 4.27 18.69
C GLU A 138 -12.89 4.04 18.59
N LEU A 139 -12.10 5.10 18.44
CA LEU A 139 -10.64 4.98 18.29
C LEU A 139 -9.96 4.43 19.55
N VAL A 140 -10.50 4.72 20.73
CA VAL A 140 -10.00 4.18 21.99
C VAL A 140 -10.42 2.72 22.17
N GLU A 141 -11.66 2.39 21.84
CA GLU A 141 -12.18 1.01 21.85
C GLU A 141 -11.35 0.11 20.92
N LYS A 142 -11.07 0.59 19.70
CA LYS A 142 -10.24 -0.09 18.72
C LYS A 142 -8.74 -0.02 19.03
N GLY A 143 -8.36 0.67 20.11
CA GLY A 143 -6.99 0.72 20.61
C GLY A 143 -6.02 1.56 19.80
N PHE A 144 -6.48 2.40 18.86
CA PHE A 144 -5.63 3.30 18.06
C PHE A 144 -5.22 4.56 18.83
N VAL A 145 -6.05 4.99 19.79
CA VAL A 145 -5.83 6.18 20.63
C VAL A 145 -5.93 5.78 22.09
N THR A 146 -5.20 6.49 22.96
CA THR A 146 -5.35 6.37 24.41
C THR A 146 -5.59 7.73 25.04
N ARG A 147 -6.34 7.72 26.16
CA ARG A 147 -6.61 8.89 27.00
C ARG A 147 -5.63 8.90 28.16
N TYR A 148 -5.04 10.06 28.45
CA TYR A 148 -4.22 10.26 29.64
C TYR A 148 -4.56 11.57 30.34
N ARG A 149 -4.29 11.64 31.64
CA ARG A 149 -4.43 12.89 32.41
C ARG A 149 -3.14 13.69 32.30
N LYS A 150 -3.26 14.95 31.89
CA LYS A 150 -2.19 15.94 31.96
C LYS A 150 -2.44 16.84 33.17
N GLU A 151 -1.41 17.08 33.96
CA GLU A 151 -1.51 17.96 35.14
C GLU A 151 -2.02 19.35 34.73
N GLY A 152 -2.91 19.92 35.56
CA GLY A 152 -3.58 21.20 35.27
C GLY A 152 -4.66 21.16 34.18
N SER A 153 -4.87 20.03 33.50
CA SER A 153 -5.90 19.90 32.46
C SER A 153 -7.24 19.42 33.03
N ARG A 154 -8.32 20.10 32.63
CA ARG A 154 -9.70 19.72 32.97
C ARG A 154 -10.24 18.59 32.09
N SER A 155 -9.70 18.45 30.88
CA SER A 155 -10.09 17.44 29.90
C SER A 155 -9.00 16.39 29.72
N PRO A 156 -9.34 15.13 29.39
CA PRO A 156 -8.34 14.11 29.06
C PRO A 156 -7.56 14.53 27.82
N TRP A 157 -6.28 14.19 27.77
CA TRP A 157 -5.43 14.37 26.61
C TRP A 157 -5.36 13.09 25.79
N LEU A 158 -5.18 13.27 24.49
CA LEU A 158 -5.21 12.20 23.50
C LEU A 158 -3.84 12.05 22.85
N ARG A 159 -3.44 10.80 22.68
CA ARG A 159 -2.26 10.40 21.88
C ARG A 159 -2.53 9.08 21.19
N VAL A 160 -1.84 8.85 20.08
CA VAL A 160 -1.86 7.54 19.40
C VAL A 160 -1.13 6.47 20.22
N THR A 161 -1.45 5.21 19.97
CA THR A 161 -0.83 4.04 20.60
C THR A 161 0.16 3.35 19.66
N ASP A 162 0.90 2.37 20.16
CA ASP A 162 1.75 1.51 19.33
C ASP A 162 0.94 0.69 18.31
N LYS A 163 -0.35 0.43 18.54
CA LYS A 163 -1.23 -0.20 17.55
C LYS A 163 -1.32 0.68 16.30
N PHE A 164 -1.51 1.99 16.46
CA PHE A 164 -1.52 2.92 15.33
C PHE A 164 -0.24 2.81 14.51
N HIS A 165 0.92 2.83 15.17
CA HIS A 165 2.20 2.72 14.46
C HIS A 165 2.33 1.39 13.73
N ARG A 166 1.96 0.26 14.34
CA ARG A 166 2.00 -1.04 13.66
C ARG A 166 0.99 -1.15 12.53
N TYR A 167 -0.14 -0.48 12.62
CA TYR A 167 -1.18 -0.54 11.58
C TYR A 167 -0.82 0.34 10.37
N PHE A 168 -0.35 1.57 10.62
CA PHE A 168 -0.12 2.57 9.57
C PHE A 168 1.36 2.78 9.18
N THR A 169 2.33 2.19 9.89
CA THR A 169 3.77 2.35 9.58
C THR A 169 4.39 1.08 8.97
N VAL A 170 3.64 -0.03 8.86
CA VAL A 170 4.15 -1.24 8.20
C VAL A 170 4.39 -1.02 6.71
N GLU A 171 3.71 -0.06 6.08
CA GLU A 171 4.02 0.39 4.71
C GLU A 171 5.36 1.14 4.64
N ARG A 172 5.69 1.96 5.64
CA ARG A 172 6.91 2.77 5.64
C ARG A 172 8.18 1.96 5.90
N LEU A 173 8.14 0.92 6.73
CA LEU A 173 9.33 0.08 6.98
C LEU A 173 9.75 -0.72 5.75
N ALA A 174 8.80 -1.12 4.88
CA ALA A 174 9.12 -1.72 3.59
C ALA A 174 9.79 -0.71 2.63
N GLU A 175 9.34 0.55 2.63
CA GLU A 175 9.96 1.63 1.85
C GLU A 175 11.35 2.00 2.36
N THR A 176 11.57 2.11 3.68
CA THR A 176 12.89 2.48 4.21
C THR A 176 13.90 1.34 4.12
N ALA A 177 13.46 0.08 4.22
CA ALA A 177 14.32 -1.08 3.99
C ALA A 177 14.76 -1.21 2.52
N ALA A 178 13.91 -0.79 1.57
CA ALA A 178 14.28 -0.68 0.16
C ALA A 178 15.24 0.51 -0.11
N ALA A 179 15.17 1.58 0.69
CA ALA A 179 16.02 2.77 0.59
C ALA A 179 17.35 2.66 1.37
N SER A 180 17.67 1.53 2.00
CA SER A 180 18.91 1.33 2.77
C SER A 180 19.63 0.04 2.39
N PHE A 181 20.09 -0.02 1.14
CA PHE A 181 21.24 -0.85 0.76
C PHE A 181 22.26 0.02 0.02
N PRO A 182 23.23 0.63 0.72
CA PRO A 182 24.48 1.00 0.09
C PRO A 182 25.30 -0.28 -0.14
N GLU A 183 25.77 -0.44 -1.38
CA GLU A 183 26.64 -1.50 -1.85
C GLU A 183 27.91 -1.67 -0.99
N ALA A 184 28.35 -2.93 -0.88
CA ALA A 184 29.76 -3.29 -0.78
C ALA A 184 30.00 -4.58 -1.58
#